data_AF-D0LJD8-F1
#
_entry.id   AF-D0LJD8-F1
#
_cell.length_a   1.000
_cell.length_b   1.000
_cell.length_c   1.000
_cell.angle_alpha   90.00
_cell.angle_beta   90.00
_cell.angle_gamma   90.00
#
_symmetry.space_group_name_H-M   'P 1'
#
loop_
_entity.id
_entity.type
_entity.pdbx_description
1 polymer ?
#
loop_
_entity_poly.entity_id
_entity_poly.type
_entity_poly.pdbx_seq_one_letter_code
_entity_poly.pdbx_strand_id
1 'polypeptide(L)'
;MRRLTLLSSLVLCCIPALAAGEAEVERRLHPLPIEASSFLWTEGNRFQANYHPFYAVDDDPKTAWVEGADSSGAGEWLRLHLSATDATTRARLAIRAGYQKSRALFAANARPRELSVKLLPSGVVAQVTLEDRLGWQELSVEQPGGRLEAIELRVDSVYPGTRHQDLSISDIRVFATSSDYEQPELEKLHFEHIQRWKAARTKMRARFAGAQSGPLPLLPSYRLDTQRAGQGGENHWHMSCEGVDYQRCMLAESATLARMHNLLGDDVAPALQVAEQLMREVDSLRPVRLAFRDKRPIPTADNVHVPPFSSNDFFGYGFGGFELPYIGTMGVFFSQQIGLRTRAAAPAFAPMLRAEHEACNSKREQLAAWALEEPDGSGQQRLRGLLLVRCGLVESRIGPRPVAQAQVLVYDDAGRLSLILGPGYANALSWSQQGPHAFITGGRGVTYSGDLRTLRVPEYAQRLLPGA
;
A
#
# COMPACT_ATOMS: atom_id res chain seq x y z
N MET A 1 13.70 46.39 -79.31
CA MET A 1 13.11 47.02 -78.11
C MET A 1 12.61 45.92 -77.17
N ARG A 2 13.39 45.55 -76.15
CA ARG A 2 13.06 44.50 -75.18
C ARG A 2 12.16 45.09 -74.08
N ARG A 3 10.96 44.54 -73.89
CA ARG A 3 10.08 44.84 -72.75
C ARG A 3 10.50 43.98 -71.56
N LEU A 4 10.80 44.63 -70.43
CA LEU A 4 11.01 44.02 -69.12
C LEU A 4 9.64 43.67 -68.51
N THR A 5 9.49 42.44 -68.04
CA THR A 5 8.35 42.02 -67.20
C THR A 5 8.89 41.85 -65.77
N LEU A 6 8.44 42.68 -64.83
CA LEU A 6 8.71 42.51 -63.40
C LEU A 6 7.80 41.40 -62.84
N LEU A 7 8.38 40.33 -62.31
CA LEU A 7 7.71 39.42 -61.38
C LEU A 7 7.95 39.92 -59.94
N SER A 8 6.87 40.25 -59.24
CA SER A 8 6.88 40.49 -57.78
C SER A 8 6.87 39.15 -57.06
N SER A 9 7.93 38.84 -56.31
CA SER A 9 7.98 37.71 -55.39
C SER A 9 7.43 38.13 -54.03
N LEU A 10 6.25 37.65 -53.67
CA LEU A 10 5.69 37.74 -52.32
C LEU A 10 6.42 36.70 -51.44
N VAL A 11 7.27 37.15 -50.53
CA VAL A 11 7.89 36.28 -49.51
C VAL A 11 6.92 36.16 -48.35
N LEU A 12 6.25 35.02 -48.24
CA LEU A 12 5.42 34.67 -47.10
C LEU A 12 6.36 34.30 -45.93
N CYS A 13 6.48 35.19 -44.96
CA CYS A 13 7.28 34.97 -43.77
C CYS A 13 6.51 34.02 -42.83
N CYS A 14 6.79 32.72 -42.91
CA CYS A 14 6.36 31.76 -41.90
C CYS A 14 7.15 32.02 -40.62
N ILE A 15 6.55 32.72 -39.67
CA ILE A 15 7.04 32.75 -38.29
C ILE A 15 6.68 31.39 -37.69
N PRO A 16 7.64 30.56 -37.24
CA PRO A 16 7.30 29.38 -36.48
C PRO A 16 6.64 29.83 -35.18
N ALA A 17 5.40 29.39 -34.95
CA ALA A 17 4.77 29.50 -33.65
C ALA A 17 5.65 28.72 -32.66
N LEU A 18 6.39 29.43 -31.79
CA LEU A 18 6.92 28.81 -30.59
C LEU A 18 5.71 28.26 -29.84
N ALA A 19 5.67 26.94 -29.65
CA ALA A 19 4.79 26.32 -28.68
C ALA A 19 5.06 27.03 -27.33
N ALA A 20 4.09 27.79 -26.84
CA ALA A 20 4.13 28.28 -25.49
C ALA A 20 4.15 27.05 -24.58
N GLY A 21 5.28 26.79 -23.91
CA GLY A 21 5.33 25.78 -22.87
C GLY A 21 4.25 26.10 -21.84
N GLU A 22 3.47 25.10 -21.45
CA GLU A 22 2.47 25.26 -20.40
C GLU A 22 3.14 25.84 -19.15
N ALA A 23 2.51 26.86 -18.55
CA ALA A 23 3.08 27.55 -17.41
C ALA A 23 3.22 26.58 -16.24
N GLU A 24 4.39 26.54 -15.61
CA GLU A 24 4.60 25.72 -14.42
C GLU A 24 3.68 26.18 -13.29
N VAL A 25 3.03 25.22 -12.63
CA VAL A 25 2.17 25.46 -11.48
C VAL A 25 2.71 24.69 -10.27
N GLU A 26 2.77 25.36 -9.12
CA GLU A 26 3.08 24.69 -7.86
C GLU A 26 1.82 24.14 -7.19
N ARG A 27 1.87 22.87 -6.77
CA ARG A 27 0.75 22.19 -6.14
C ARG A 27 1.16 21.35 -4.97
N ARG A 28 0.24 21.23 -4.01
CA ARG A 28 0.40 20.33 -2.88
C ARG A 28 0.11 18.89 -3.31
N LEU A 29 1.05 18.01 -2.98
CA LEU A 29 0.89 16.56 -3.09
C LEU A 29 0.69 15.96 -1.69
N HIS A 30 -0.14 14.93 -1.60
CA HIS A 30 -0.40 14.17 -0.37
C HIS A 30 0.25 12.80 -0.48
N PRO A 31 1.38 12.57 0.22
CA PRO A 31 2.10 11.32 0.10
C PRO A 31 1.28 10.11 0.56
N LEU A 32 1.27 9.07 -0.25
CA LEU A 32 0.65 7.78 0.02
C LEU A 32 1.29 6.76 -0.91
N PRO A 33 1.60 5.51 -0.51
CA PRO A 33 1.90 5.15 0.86
C PRO A 33 3.13 5.91 1.38
N ILE A 34 3.44 5.69 2.65
CA ILE A 34 4.66 6.21 3.28
C ILE A 34 5.39 5.03 3.90
N GLU A 35 6.66 4.91 3.56
CA GLU A 35 7.56 3.97 4.20
C GLU A 35 8.39 4.70 5.26
N ALA A 36 8.78 3.96 6.29
CA ALA A 36 9.76 4.41 7.28
C ALA A 36 10.75 3.30 7.55
N SER A 37 11.97 3.69 7.87
CA SER A 37 12.98 2.86 8.55
C SER A 37 12.40 2.09 9.73
N SER A 38 11.73 2.80 10.64
CA SER A 38 11.12 2.24 11.83
C SER A 38 10.01 3.16 12.37
N PHE A 39 9.33 2.74 13.42
CA PHE A 39 8.52 3.64 14.26
C PHE A 39 8.40 3.11 15.68
N LEU A 40 8.21 4.00 16.65
CA LEU A 40 8.29 3.72 18.08
C LEU A 40 7.11 2.88 18.60
N TRP A 41 7.46 1.90 19.41
CA TRP A 41 6.52 1.04 20.13
C TRP A 41 6.74 1.16 21.63
N THR A 42 5.67 1.36 22.37
CA THR A 42 5.67 1.50 23.83
C THR A 42 4.50 0.74 24.43
N GLU A 43 4.56 0.38 25.72
CA GLU A 43 3.42 -0.25 26.38
C GLU A 43 2.15 0.63 26.35
N GLY A 44 2.33 1.96 26.38
CA GLY A 44 1.23 2.93 26.29
C GLY A 44 0.54 2.97 24.92
N ASN A 45 1.12 2.37 23.88
CA ASN A 45 0.62 2.37 22.51
C ASN A 45 0.32 0.96 21.96
N ARG A 46 0.31 -0.06 22.85
CA ARG A 46 0.15 -1.50 22.56
C ARG A 46 -1.12 -1.96 21.82
N PHE A 47 -2.16 -1.13 21.79
CA PHE A 47 -3.46 -1.45 21.17
C PHE A 47 -3.73 -0.69 19.86
N GLN A 48 -2.74 0.10 19.44
CA GLN A 48 -2.51 0.75 18.14
C GLN A 48 -1.77 2.05 18.39
N ALA A 49 -0.60 2.15 17.77
CA ALA A 49 0.39 3.17 18.04
C ALA A 49 -0.06 4.57 17.60
N ASN A 50 0.06 5.55 18.49
CA ASN A 50 0.59 6.87 18.14
C ASN A 50 2.04 6.62 17.67
N TYR A 51 2.54 7.33 16.64
CA TYR A 51 3.92 7.31 16.10
C TYR A 51 4.16 6.66 14.72
N HIS A 52 3.16 6.03 14.10
CA HIS A 52 3.24 5.52 12.72
C HIS A 52 3.57 6.63 11.68
N PRO A 53 4.30 6.33 10.58
CA PRO A 53 4.73 7.32 9.58
C PRO A 53 3.64 8.22 9.00
N PHE A 54 2.40 7.74 8.92
CA PHE A 54 1.28 8.54 8.42
C PHE A 54 0.98 9.77 9.29
N TYR A 55 1.41 9.79 10.56
CA TYR A 55 1.32 10.99 11.40
C TYR A 55 2.29 12.09 10.96
N ALA A 56 3.27 11.81 10.10
CA ALA A 56 4.13 12.84 9.52
C ALA A 56 3.47 13.57 8.34
N VAL A 57 2.24 13.22 7.92
CA VAL A 57 1.56 13.85 6.76
C VAL A 57 0.07 14.09 7.01
N ASP A 58 -0.39 13.98 8.27
CA ASP A 58 -1.82 14.03 8.62
C ASP A 58 -2.33 15.46 8.88
N ASP A 59 -1.49 16.47 8.64
CA ASP A 59 -1.75 17.89 8.89
C ASP A 59 -2.04 18.25 10.36
N ASP A 60 -1.66 17.39 11.32
CA ASP A 60 -1.91 17.60 12.74
C ASP A 60 -0.60 17.66 13.56
N PRO A 61 -0.15 18.86 13.99
CA PRO A 61 1.09 19.01 14.77
C PRO A 61 1.01 18.38 16.17
N LYS A 62 -0.17 17.89 16.59
CA LYS A 62 -0.35 17.17 17.85
C LYS A 62 -0.03 15.69 17.72
N THR A 63 0.24 15.22 16.51
CA THR A 63 0.76 13.89 16.23
C THR A 63 2.17 13.99 15.65
N ALA A 64 2.86 12.86 15.57
CA ALA A 64 4.18 12.79 14.96
C ALA A 64 4.46 11.35 14.54
N TRP A 65 5.26 11.19 13.50
CA TRP A 65 6.11 10.01 13.38
C TRP A 65 7.20 10.09 14.44
N VAL A 66 7.43 8.98 15.14
CA VAL A 66 8.57 8.83 16.04
C VAL A 66 9.26 7.54 15.63
N GLU A 67 10.54 7.59 15.32
CA GLU A 67 11.32 6.39 14.99
C GLU A 67 11.44 5.46 16.21
N GLY A 68 11.71 4.18 15.97
CA GLY A 68 11.72 3.15 17.02
C GLY A 68 13.01 2.32 17.06
N ALA A 69 14.12 2.85 16.56
CA ALA A 69 15.43 2.26 16.70
C ALA A 69 16.02 2.62 18.08
N ASP A 70 16.87 1.74 18.62
CA ASP A 70 17.63 2.05 19.84
C ASP A 70 18.82 2.95 19.49
N SER A 71 18.53 4.19 19.07
CA SER A 71 19.49 5.15 18.56
C SER A 71 19.04 6.59 18.84
N SER A 72 19.83 7.56 18.36
CA SER A 72 19.44 8.98 18.39
C SER A 72 18.48 9.39 17.25
N GLY A 73 18.18 8.46 16.34
CA GLY A 73 17.44 8.70 15.11
C GLY A 73 18.29 9.13 13.92
N ALA A 74 19.62 9.26 14.09
CA ALA A 74 20.53 9.46 12.95
C ALA A 74 20.58 8.19 12.09
N GLY A 75 20.40 8.34 10.78
CA GLY A 75 20.26 7.24 9.81
C GLY A 75 18.81 6.83 9.54
N GLU A 76 17.87 7.21 10.40
CA GLU A 76 16.46 6.93 10.18
C GLU A 76 15.91 7.73 8.99
N TRP A 77 14.96 7.15 8.29
CA TRP A 77 14.43 7.69 7.04
C TRP A 77 12.92 7.51 6.89
N LEU A 78 12.33 8.40 6.09
CA LEU A 78 10.98 8.32 5.55
C LEU A 78 11.05 8.33 4.01
N ARG A 79 10.24 7.52 3.34
CA ARG A 79 10.01 7.63 1.90
C ARG A 79 8.55 7.98 1.65
N LEU A 80 8.36 9.14 1.03
CA LEU A 80 7.08 9.72 0.68
C LEU A 80 6.78 9.39 -0.77
N HIS A 81 5.88 8.44 -1.03
CA HIS A 81 5.43 8.16 -2.41
C HIS A 81 4.40 9.18 -2.83
N LEU A 82 4.50 9.65 -4.07
CA LEU A 82 3.70 10.74 -4.61
C LEU A 82 2.88 10.25 -5.80
N SER A 83 1.79 10.96 -6.09
CA SER A 83 1.21 10.93 -7.43
C SER A 83 2.26 11.47 -8.37
N ALA A 84 2.93 10.59 -9.12
CA ALA A 84 4.03 11.05 -9.96
C ALA A 84 3.64 12.18 -10.93
N THR A 85 4.64 12.86 -11.42
CA THR A 85 4.53 13.94 -12.41
C THR A 85 5.71 13.75 -13.35
N ASP A 86 5.57 14.01 -14.65
CA ASP A 86 6.60 13.68 -15.64
C ASP A 86 7.44 14.92 -16.06
N ALA A 87 6.99 16.13 -15.73
CA ALA A 87 7.67 17.40 -15.98
C ALA A 87 7.79 18.25 -14.71
N THR A 88 8.28 17.68 -13.61
CA THR A 88 8.56 18.43 -12.38
C THR A 88 9.96 18.99 -12.38
N THR A 89 10.06 20.30 -12.13
CA THR A 89 11.34 21.04 -12.03
C THR A 89 11.73 21.34 -10.59
N ARG A 90 10.76 21.38 -9.66
CA ARG A 90 11.02 21.68 -8.25
C ARG A 90 10.13 20.91 -7.31
N ALA A 91 10.72 20.36 -6.24
CA ALA A 91 10.00 19.85 -5.08
C ALA A 91 10.26 20.76 -3.86
N ARG A 92 9.21 21.35 -3.30
CA ARG A 92 9.27 22.13 -2.06
C ARG A 92 8.67 21.33 -0.92
N LEU A 93 9.38 21.25 0.20
CA LEU A 93 8.88 20.61 1.41
C LEU A 93 8.70 21.67 2.51
N ALA A 94 7.60 21.57 3.26
CA ALA A 94 7.47 22.23 4.55
C ALA A 94 7.51 21.16 5.64
N ILE A 95 8.38 21.31 6.64
CA ILE A 95 8.61 20.31 7.69
C ILE A 95 8.37 20.95 9.07
N ARG A 96 7.67 20.23 9.94
CA ARG A 96 7.60 20.47 11.39
C ARG A 96 8.49 19.46 12.12
N ALA A 97 9.75 19.82 12.28
CA ALA A 97 10.73 19.04 13.03
C ALA A 97 10.34 18.89 14.51
N GLY A 98 10.61 17.71 15.10
CA GLY A 98 10.32 17.42 16.50
C GLY A 98 8.87 17.06 16.78
N TYR A 99 8.58 16.71 18.04
CA TYR A 99 7.21 16.43 18.49
C TYR A 99 6.51 17.72 18.98
N GLN A 100 5.79 18.39 18.08
CA GLN A 100 5.28 19.74 18.27
C GLN A 100 3.94 19.81 19.04
N LYS A 101 3.45 18.69 19.58
CA LYS A 101 2.22 18.64 20.40
C LYS A 101 2.28 19.61 21.59
N SER A 102 3.46 19.83 22.15
CA SER A 102 3.71 20.86 23.14
C SER A 102 5.19 21.26 23.15
N ARG A 103 5.52 22.44 23.68
CA ARG A 103 6.92 22.87 23.89
C ARG A 103 7.73 21.86 24.72
N ALA A 104 7.09 21.25 25.72
CA ALA A 104 7.72 20.25 26.56
C ALA A 104 8.10 18.98 25.78
N LEU A 105 7.19 18.48 24.92
CA LEU A 105 7.47 17.31 24.07
C LEU A 105 8.50 17.63 22.99
N PHE A 106 8.48 18.83 22.42
CA PHE A 106 9.49 19.27 21.46
C PHE A 106 10.90 19.23 22.05
N ALA A 107 11.09 19.78 23.26
CA ALA A 107 12.38 19.74 23.93
C ALA A 107 12.77 18.32 24.40
N ALA A 108 11.78 17.52 24.83
CA ALA A 108 12.04 16.20 25.40
C ALA A 108 12.54 15.16 24.39
N ASN A 109 12.08 15.20 23.13
CA ASN A 109 12.40 14.21 22.09
C ASN A 109 13.44 14.73 21.11
N ALA A 110 14.21 13.87 20.46
CA ALA A 110 15.18 14.30 19.45
C ALA A 110 14.48 14.87 18.20
N ARG A 111 15.20 15.75 17.50
CA ARG A 111 14.68 16.55 16.37
C ARG A 111 15.67 16.50 15.21
N PRO A 112 15.22 16.40 13.96
CA PRO A 112 16.15 16.36 12.83
C PRO A 112 16.92 17.68 12.73
N ARG A 113 18.24 17.58 12.53
CA ARG A 113 19.14 18.72 12.33
C ARG A 113 19.60 18.81 10.89
N GLU A 114 20.27 17.77 10.40
CA GLU A 114 20.69 17.67 8.99
C GLU A 114 19.88 16.58 8.29
N LEU A 115 19.43 16.87 7.07
CA LEU A 115 18.64 15.98 6.24
C LEU A 115 19.24 15.87 4.85
N SER A 116 19.31 14.64 4.35
CA SER A 116 19.49 14.32 2.95
C SER A 116 18.12 14.12 2.32
N VAL A 117 17.72 15.02 1.42
CA VAL A 117 16.46 14.96 0.67
C VAL A 117 16.76 14.50 -0.74
N LYS A 118 16.33 13.28 -1.09
CA LYS A 118 16.56 12.68 -2.41
C LYS A 118 15.26 12.57 -3.21
N LEU A 119 15.28 13.07 -4.44
CA LEU A 119 14.17 12.94 -5.39
C LEU A 119 14.32 11.64 -6.19
N LEU A 120 13.22 10.92 -6.39
CA LEU A 120 13.17 9.69 -7.17
C LEU A 120 12.27 9.87 -8.40
N PRO A 121 12.61 9.32 -9.59
CA PRO A 121 13.80 8.48 -9.85
C PRO A 121 15.06 9.28 -10.23
N SER A 122 14.99 10.62 -10.34
CA SER A 122 16.13 11.44 -10.82
C SER A 122 17.42 11.26 -10.01
N GLY A 123 17.30 10.90 -8.73
CA GLY A 123 18.43 10.67 -7.83
C GLY A 123 19.07 11.95 -7.32
N VAL A 124 18.53 13.12 -7.64
CA VAL A 124 19.00 14.42 -7.13
C VAL A 124 18.91 14.44 -5.61
N VAL A 125 19.99 14.88 -4.94
CA VAL A 125 20.05 14.97 -3.47
C VAL A 125 20.35 16.41 -3.05
N ALA A 126 19.56 16.94 -2.13
CA ALA A 126 19.85 18.18 -1.42
C ALA A 126 20.19 17.89 0.05
N GLN A 127 21.20 18.58 0.57
CA GLN A 127 21.53 18.60 1.98
C GLN A 127 20.88 19.82 2.62
N VAL A 128 20.14 19.63 3.71
CA VAL A 128 19.40 20.70 4.38
C VAL A 128 19.68 20.67 5.87
N THR A 129 19.98 21.83 6.43
CA THR A 129 20.06 22.02 7.88
C THR A 129 18.79 22.71 8.37
N LEU A 130 18.05 22.06 9.26
CA LEU A 130 16.90 22.63 9.96
C LEU A 130 17.34 23.36 11.23
N GLU A 131 16.68 24.47 11.52
CA GLU A 131 16.84 25.20 12.78
C GLU A 131 16.16 24.44 13.93
N ASP A 132 16.70 24.54 15.15
CA ASP A 132 16.06 23.95 16.35
C ASP A 132 14.89 24.84 16.84
N ARG A 133 13.83 24.93 16.04
CA ARG A 133 12.64 25.72 16.36
C ARG A 133 11.33 25.03 16.01
N LEU A 134 10.28 25.45 16.71
CA LEU A 134 8.90 25.09 16.43
C LEU A 134 8.39 25.74 15.14
N GLY A 135 7.30 25.19 14.60
CA GLY A 135 6.66 25.68 13.39
C GLY A 135 7.21 25.05 12.12
N TRP A 136 6.74 25.56 11.00
CA TRP A 136 7.15 25.13 9.67
C TRP A 136 8.53 25.67 9.30
N GLN A 137 9.29 24.84 8.62
CA GLN A 137 10.54 25.19 7.95
C GLN A 137 10.44 24.70 6.52
N GLU A 138 10.77 25.55 5.56
CA GLU A 138 10.63 25.24 4.14
C GLU A 138 11.98 25.02 3.49
N LEU A 139 12.03 24.09 2.56
CA LEU A 139 13.19 23.81 1.71
C LEU A 139 12.71 23.47 0.31
N SER A 140 13.52 23.76 -0.70
CA SER A 140 13.24 23.42 -2.09
C SER A 140 14.41 22.65 -2.68
N VAL A 141 14.09 21.66 -3.51
CA VAL A 141 15.05 20.87 -4.28
C VAL A 141 14.68 21.02 -5.75
N GLU A 142 15.60 21.59 -6.52
CA GLU A 142 15.47 21.73 -7.97
C GLU A 142 15.97 20.45 -8.66
N GLN A 143 15.35 20.08 -9.77
CA GLN A 143 15.83 19.03 -10.67
C GLN A 143 15.63 19.44 -12.14
N PRO A 144 16.36 18.84 -13.08
CA PRO A 144 15.98 18.92 -14.49
C PRO A 144 14.52 18.49 -14.64
N GLY A 145 13.75 19.20 -15.48
CA GLY A 145 12.35 18.89 -15.75
C GLY A 145 12.20 17.40 -16.08
N GLY A 146 11.46 16.69 -15.24
CA GLY A 146 11.42 15.25 -15.33
C GLY A 146 10.55 14.61 -14.25
N ARG A 147 10.61 13.29 -14.23
CA ARG A 147 9.72 12.49 -13.40
C ARG A 147 10.01 12.67 -11.90
N LEU A 148 8.98 12.84 -11.08
CA LEU A 148 9.05 12.81 -9.63
C LEU A 148 7.99 11.82 -9.10
N GLU A 149 8.42 10.70 -8.52
CA GLU A 149 7.54 9.65 -8.00
C GLU A 149 7.56 9.56 -6.48
N ALA A 150 8.70 9.89 -5.87
CA ALA A 150 8.87 9.79 -4.44
C ALA A 150 9.98 10.71 -3.95
N ILE A 151 9.95 11.00 -2.64
CA ILE A 151 11.00 11.74 -1.94
C ILE A 151 11.48 10.89 -0.77
N GLU A 152 12.78 10.62 -0.70
CA GLU A 152 13.42 10.02 0.46
C GLU A 152 14.01 11.11 1.35
N LEU A 153 13.59 11.14 2.61
CA LEU A 153 14.18 11.98 3.65
C LEU A 153 14.99 11.09 4.58
N ARG A 154 16.31 11.27 4.60
CA ARG A 154 17.19 10.60 5.57
C ARG A 154 17.72 11.61 6.58
N VAL A 155 17.65 11.27 7.87
CA VAL A 155 18.20 12.09 8.95
C VAL A 155 19.68 11.81 9.09
N ASP A 156 20.50 12.83 8.87
CA ASP A 156 21.96 12.71 8.93
C ASP A 156 22.48 13.00 10.33
N SER A 157 21.89 13.98 11.01
CA SER A 157 22.19 14.31 12.40
C SER A 157 20.96 14.89 13.11
N VAL A 158 21.01 14.92 14.44
CA VAL A 158 19.88 15.33 15.28
C VAL A 158 20.28 16.40 16.29
N TYR A 159 19.31 17.22 16.70
CA TYR A 159 19.36 17.91 17.98
C TYR A 159 18.87 16.92 19.06
N PRO A 160 19.68 16.63 20.10
CA PRO A 160 19.30 15.65 21.11
C PRO A 160 18.11 16.12 21.95
N GLY A 161 17.22 15.18 22.29
CA GLY A 161 16.16 15.40 23.26
C GLY A 161 16.70 15.51 24.68
N THR A 162 16.03 16.26 25.55
CA THR A 162 16.44 16.36 26.96
C THR A 162 16.07 15.13 27.79
N ARG A 163 15.23 14.22 27.26
CA ARG A 163 14.71 13.05 27.98
C ARG A 163 14.69 11.78 27.14
N HIS A 164 14.28 11.89 25.89
CA HIS A 164 14.10 10.79 24.96
C HIS A 164 15.11 10.94 23.82
N GLN A 165 15.73 9.83 23.44
CA GLN A 165 16.63 9.78 22.29
C GLN A 165 15.84 9.65 20.98
N ASP A 166 14.57 9.25 21.08
CA ASP A 166 13.70 8.99 19.95
C ASP A 166 13.48 10.25 19.09
N LEU A 167 13.80 10.15 17.80
CA LEU A 167 13.61 11.23 16.84
C LEU A 167 12.13 11.35 16.45
N SER A 168 11.63 12.60 16.42
CA SER A 168 10.25 12.90 16.06
C SER A 168 10.14 13.86 14.87
N ILE A 169 9.17 13.63 13.98
CA ILE A 169 8.72 14.59 12.95
C ILE A 169 7.20 14.69 13.01
N SER A 170 6.68 15.90 13.28
CA SER A 170 5.24 16.10 13.44
C SER A 170 4.47 16.21 12.13
N ASP A 171 5.10 16.74 11.08
CA ASP A 171 4.38 17.03 9.85
C ASP A 171 5.36 17.33 8.70
N ILE A 172 4.96 16.96 7.49
CA ILE A 172 5.66 17.15 6.22
C ILE A 172 4.59 17.43 5.17
N ARG A 173 4.75 18.54 4.47
CA ARG A 173 3.97 18.87 3.27
C ARG A 173 4.89 18.87 2.08
N VAL A 174 4.44 18.24 1.01
CA VAL A 174 5.17 18.20 -0.26
C VAL A 174 4.41 19.06 -1.27
N PHE A 175 5.17 19.88 -1.99
CA PHE A 175 4.68 20.65 -3.12
C PHE A 175 5.57 20.36 -4.32
N ALA A 176 4.98 20.22 -5.50
CA ALA A 176 5.70 20.05 -6.76
C ALA A 176 5.37 21.21 -7.69
N THR A 177 6.38 21.81 -8.30
CA THR A 177 6.24 22.75 -9.43
C THR A 177 6.42 21.96 -10.71
N SER A 178 5.37 21.91 -11.54
CA SER A 178 5.36 21.11 -12.76
C SER A 178 4.53 21.79 -13.85
N SER A 179 4.87 21.54 -15.11
CA SER A 179 4.06 21.96 -16.27
C SER A 179 2.99 20.95 -16.66
N ASP A 180 2.96 19.76 -16.08
CA ASP A 180 1.98 18.72 -16.44
C ASP A 180 0.59 18.96 -15.85
N TYR A 181 -0.44 18.43 -16.54
CA TYR A 181 -1.84 18.47 -16.12
C TYR A 181 -2.10 17.80 -14.77
N GLU A 182 -3.02 18.39 -14.00
CA GLU A 182 -3.29 18.04 -12.61
C GLU A 182 -4.67 17.43 -12.37
N GLN A 183 -4.78 16.65 -11.27
CA GLN A 183 -6.06 16.21 -10.73
C GLN A 183 -6.19 16.48 -9.22
N PRO A 184 -6.73 17.64 -8.83
CA PRO A 184 -7.01 17.97 -7.44
C PRO A 184 -7.84 16.92 -6.69
N GLU A 185 -8.73 16.21 -7.40
CA GLU A 185 -9.57 15.14 -6.87
C GLU A 185 -8.75 13.96 -6.35
N LEU A 186 -7.67 13.59 -7.05
CA LEU A 186 -6.79 12.50 -6.63
C LEU A 186 -6.08 12.85 -5.31
N GLU A 187 -5.48 14.04 -5.25
CA GLU A 187 -4.79 14.51 -4.05
C GLU A 187 -5.74 14.64 -2.85
N LYS A 188 -6.99 15.04 -3.10
CA LYS A 188 -8.04 15.02 -2.08
C LYS A 188 -8.31 13.59 -1.58
N LEU A 189 -8.43 12.61 -2.48
CA LEU A 189 -8.67 11.21 -2.09
C LEU A 189 -7.51 10.62 -1.27
N HIS A 190 -6.26 10.96 -1.60
CA HIS A 190 -5.07 10.60 -0.82
C HIS A 190 -5.12 11.17 0.59
N PHE A 191 -5.41 12.47 0.73
CA PHE A 191 -5.54 13.09 2.05
C PHE A 191 -6.67 12.48 2.88
N GLU A 192 -7.85 12.28 2.26
CA GLU A 192 -8.97 11.64 2.94
C GLU A 192 -8.65 10.20 3.36
N HIS A 193 -7.81 9.49 2.61
CA HIS A 193 -7.33 8.16 3.02
C HIS A 193 -6.55 8.25 4.34
N ILE A 194 -5.59 9.17 4.46
CA ILE A 194 -4.81 9.38 5.70
C ILE A 194 -5.74 9.72 6.87
N GLN A 195 -6.73 10.59 6.65
CA GLN A 195 -7.69 10.96 7.70
C GLN A 195 -8.58 9.78 8.12
N ARG A 196 -9.07 8.98 7.16
CA ARG A 196 -9.83 7.75 7.46
C ARG A 196 -8.99 6.74 8.22
N TRP A 197 -7.73 6.56 7.83
CA TRP A 197 -6.77 5.70 8.51
C TRP A 197 -6.58 6.14 9.97
N LYS A 198 -6.34 7.44 10.21
CA LYS A 198 -6.18 8.02 11.56
C LYS A 198 -7.42 7.82 12.43
N ALA A 199 -8.60 8.06 11.87
CA ALA A 199 -9.87 7.87 12.54
C ALA A 199 -10.13 6.38 12.89
N ALA A 200 -9.81 5.47 11.98
CA ALA A 200 -9.95 4.03 12.20
C ALA A 200 -9.10 3.54 13.37
N ARG A 201 -7.84 4.00 13.45
CA ARG A 201 -6.93 3.65 14.55
C ARG A 201 -7.40 4.13 15.91
N THR A 202 -7.89 5.37 15.97
CA THR A 202 -8.42 5.94 17.21
C THR A 202 -9.61 5.12 17.73
N LYS A 203 -10.51 4.70 16.85
CA LYS A 203 -11.64 3.81 17.20
C LYS A 203 -11.16 2.43 17.64
N MET A 204 -10.14 1.90 16.97
CA MET A 204 -9.67 0.55 17.20
C MET A 204 -8.89 0.40 18.52
N ARG A 205 -8.18 1.44 18.96
CA ARG A 205 -7.61 1.50 20.32
C ARG A 205 -8.67 1.22 21.40
N ALA A 206 -9.86 1.82 21.28
CA ALA A 206 -10.95 1.58 22.22
C ALA A 206 -11.48 0.13 22.15
N ARG A 207 -11.48 -0.46 20.94
CA ARG A 207 -11.93 -1.82 20.68
C ARG A 207 -10.97 -2.87 21.27
N PHE A 208 -9.66 -2.74 21.02
CA PHE A 208 -8.66 -3.61 21.63
C PHE A 208 -8.51 -3.40 23.15
N ALA A 209 -8.73 -2.18 23.66
CA ALA A 209 -8.67 -1.91 25.09
C ALA A 209 -9.89 -2.40 25.90
N GLY A 210 -10.99 -2.79 25.24
CA GLY A 210 -12.21 -3.28 25.89
C GLY A 210 -12.53 -4.75 25.58
N ALA A 211 -13.20 -5.43 26.50
CA ALA A 211 -13.73 -6.79 26.31
C ALA A 211 -14.86 -6.89 25.25
N GLN A 212 -15.23 -5.79 24.60
CA GLN A 212 -16.37 -5.67 23.68
C GLN A 212 -16.11 -6.28 22.28
N SER A 213 -14.93 -6.83 22.03
CA SER A 213 -14.51 -7.26 20.69
C SER A 213 -14.92 -8.67 20.30
N GLY A 214 -15.31 -9.53 21.26
CA GLY A 214 -15.25 -10.98 21.03
C GLY A 214 -13.85 -11.44 20.60
N PRO A 215 -13.67 -12.71 20.21
CA PRO A 215 -12.41 -13.16 19.66
C PRO A 215 -12.11 -12.46 18.32
N LEU A 216 -10.87 -11.99 18.18
CA LEU A 216 -10.32 -11.44 16.96
C LEU A 216 -9.24 -12.41 16.43
N PRO A 217 -9.27 -12.77 15.13
CA PRO A 217 -8.22 -13.52 14.47
C PRO A 217 -6.98 -12.67 14.12
N LEU A 218 -6.99 -11.38 14.45
CA LEU A 218 -5.82 -10.51 14.34
C LEU A 218 -5.45 -9.91 15.70
N LEU A 219 -4.15 -9.72 15.88
CA LEU A 219 -3.56 -8.95 16.97
C LEU A 219 -3.56 -7.46 16.61
N PRO A 220 -3.43 -6.56 17.60
CA PRO A 220 -3.45 -5.12 17.36
C PRO A 220 -2.33 -4.60 16.46
N SER A 221 -1.28 -5.40 16.26
CA SER A 221 -0.01 -4.97 15.68
C SER A 221 0.85 -6.15 15.26
N TYR A 222 1.57 -5.98 14.17
CA TYR A 222 2.59 -6.91 13.69
C TYR A 222 3.89 -6.15 13.38
N ARG A 223 5.02 -6.86 13.35
CA ARG A 223 6.28 -6.41 12.72
C ARG A 223 6.37 -7.05 11.35
N LEU A 224 6.86 -6.30 10.37
CA LEU A 224 7.08 -6.78 9.02
C LEU A 224 8.55 -6.58 8.66
N ASP A 225 9.31 -7.67 8.65
CA ASP A 225 10.69 -7.67 8.21
C ASP A 225 10.69 -7.89 6.69
N THR A 226 11.37 -7.02 5.93
CA THR A 226 11.53 -7.17 4.48
C THR A 226 12.99 -7.38 4.13
N GLN A 227 13.33 -8.58 3.66
CA GLN A 227 14.63 -8.89 3.09
C GLN A 227 14.56 -8.67 1.58
N ARG A 228 15.26 -7.65 1.10
CA ARG A 228 15.31 -7.37 -0.33
C ARG A 228 16.06 -8.46 -1.09
N ALA A 229 15.60 -8.80 -2.28
CA ALA A 229 16.42 -9.57 -3.21
C ALA A 229 17.75 -8.80 -3.44
N GLY A 230 18.90 -9.48 -3.37
CA GLY A 230 20.22 -8.82 -3.41
C GLY A 230 20.40 -7.95 -4.67
N GLN A 231 21.10 -6.82 -4.54
CA GLN A 231 21.44 -5.95 -5.68
C GLN A 231 22.33 -6.74 -6.66
N GLY A 232 21.74 -7.19 -7.75
CA GLY A 232 22.31 -8.19 -8.68
C GLY A 232 21.27 -9.22 -9.14
N GLY A 233 20.15 -9.36 -8.42
CA GLY A 233 18.93 -9.92 -8.99
C GLY A 233 18.42 -8.95 -10.05
N GLU A 234 18.25 -9.44 -11.27
CA GLU A 234 17.57 -8.72 -12.33
C GLU A 234 16.32 -8.07 -11.76
N ASN A 235 16.06 -6.82 -12.12
CA ASN A 235 14.73 -6.25 -11.95
C ASN A 235 13.74 -7.24 -12.61
N HIS A 236 13.06 -8.07 -11.82
CA HIS A 236 12.03 -8.99 -12.33
C HIS A 236 10.78 -8.24 -12.82
N TRP A 237 10.86 -6.90 -12.87
CA TRP A 237 10.12 -6.06 -13.81
C TRP A 237 10.28 -6.44 -15.29
N HIS A 238 11.00 -7.52 -15.63
CA HIS A 238 10.86 -8.16 -16.93
C HIS A 238 9.44 -8.73 -17.10
N MET A 239 8.53 -7.80 -17.41
CA MET A 239 7.33 -7.83 -18.26
C MET A 239 7.21 -9.05 -19.20
N SER A 240 7.18 -10.28 -18.68
CA SER A 240 6.64 -11.41 -19.46
C SER A 240 5.12 -11.27 -19.60
N CYS A 241 4.48 -10.67 -18.60
CA CYS A 241 3.07 -10.35 -18.61
C CYS A 241 2.82 -9.06 -19.38
N GLU A 242 2.31 -9.19 -20.61
CA GLU A 242 1.84 -8.08 -21.43
C GLU A 242 0.45 -8.36 -22.01
N GLY A 243 -0.23 -7.32 -22.48
CA GLY A 243 -1.50 -7.42 -23.17
C GLY A 243 -2.72 -7.66 -22.26
N VAL A 244 -3.80 -8.14 -22.87
CA VAL A 244 -5.15 -8.18 -22.27
C VAL A 244 -5.27 -9.14 -21.08
N ASP A 245 -4.37 -10.10 -20.90
CA ASP A 245 -4.40 -11.08 -19.81
C ASP A 245 -3.40 -10.77 -18.69
N TYR A 246 -2.90 -9.53 -18.61
CA TYR A 246 -1.90 -9.07 -17.64
C TYR A 246 -2.17 -9.54 -16.20
N GLN A 247 -3.39 -9.34 -15.68
CA GLN A 247 -3.74 -9.73 -14.31
C GLN A 247 -3.72 -11.25 -14.09
N ARG A 248 -4.13 -12.05 -15.10
CA ARG A 248 -4.10 -13.52 -15.02
C ARG A 248 -2.65 -14.00 -15.02
N CYS A 249 -1.82 -13.43 -15.88
CA CYS A 249 -0.40 -13.73 -15.94
C CYS A 249 0.32 -13.38 -14.63
N MET A 250 0.10 -12.18 -14.08
CA MET A 250 0.72 -11.75 -12.83
C MET A 250 0.33 -12.62 -11.63
N LEU A 251 -0.90 -13.13 -11.58
CA LEU A 251 -1.31 -14.10 -10.57
C LEU A 251 -0.55 -15.43 -10.71
N ALA A 252 -0.41 -15.93 -11.94
CA ALA A 252 0.34 -17.15 -12.22
C ALA A 252 1.82 -16.99 -11.84
N GLU A 253 2.44 -15.88 -12.23
CA GLU A 253 3.83 -15.56 -11.87
C GLU A 253 4.02 -15.48 -10.35
N SER A 254 3.05 -14.94 -9.61
CA SER A 254 3.12 -14.88 -8.15
C SER A 254 3.10 -16.26 -7.50
N ALA A 255 2.31 -17.20 -8.06
CA ALA A 255 2.29 -18.58 -7.59
C ALA A 255 3.61 -19.31 -7.93
N THR A 256 4.12 -19.09 -9.15
CA THR A 256 5.42 -19.62 -9.59
C THR A 256 6.54 -19.13 -8.68
N LEU A 257 6.62 -17.84 -8.40
CA LEU A 257 7.63 -17.24 -7.54
C LEU A 257 7.55 -17.78 -6.11
N ALA A 258 6.34 -17.93 -5.57
CA ALA A 258 6.13 -18.50 -4.24
C ALA A 258 6.59 -19.96 -4.13
N ARG A 259 6.51 -20.72 -5.22
CA ARG A 259 6.99 -22.11 -5.31
C ARG A 259 8.50 -22.17 -5.54
N MET A 260 9.02 -21.34 -6.42
CA MET A 260 10.45 -21.28 -6.72
C MET A 260 11.23 -20.96 -5.44
N HIS A 261 12.33 -21.69 -5.22
CA HIS A 261 13.21 -21.54 -4.05
C HIS A 261 12.58 -21.82 -2.68
N ASN A 262 11.35 -22.37 -2.62
CA ASN A 262 10.68 -22.68 -1.35
C ASN A 262 10.60 -21.47 -0.41
N LEU A 263 10.43 -20.27 -0.98
CA LEU A 263 10.54 -19.00 -0.26
C LEU A 263 9.51 -18.86 0.86
N LEU A 264 8.33 -19.44 0.67
CA LEU A 264 7.25 -19.46 1.66
C LEU A 264 7.24 -20.71 2.53
N GLY A 265 8.18 -21.65 2.36
CA GLY A 265 8.27 -22.91 3.10
C GLY A 265 7.43 -24.07 2.55
N ASP A 266 7.85 -25.29 2.85
CA ASP A 266 7.26 -26.53 2.30
C ASP A 266 5.80 -26.73 2.70
N ASP A 267 5.43 -26.23 3.88
CA ASP A 267 4.07 -26.27 4.42
C ASP A 267 3.05 -25.49 3.58
N VAL A 268 3.52 -24.59 2.70
CA VAL A 268 2.67 -23.78 1.82
C VAL A 268 2.39 -24.46 0.48
N ALA A 269 3.16 -25.49 0.10
CA ALA A 269 3.01 -26.16 -1.19
C ALA A 269 1.59 -26.69 -1.48
N PRO A 270 0.85 -27.31 -0.52
CA PRO A 270 -0.53 -27.72 -0.76
C PRO A 270 -1.46 -26.54 -1.04
N ALA A 271 -1.26 -25.41 -0.36
CA ALA A 271 -2.08 -24.22 -0.58
C ALA A 271 -1.81 -23.60 -1.97
N LEU A 272 -0.55 -23.59 -2.42
CA LEU A 272 -0.20 -23.15 -3.77
C LEU A 272 -0.81 -24.05 -4.84
N GLN A 273 -0.85 -25.37 -4.63
CA GLN A 273 -1.50 -26.30 -5.56
C GLN A 273 -3.00 -25.99 -5.74
N VAL A 274 -3.70 -25.71 -4.64
CA VAL A 274 -5.12 -25.29 -4.67
C VAL A 274 -5.28 -23.96 -5.41
N ALA A 275 -4.41 -22.98 -5.15
CA ALA A 275 -4.46 -21.69 -5.84
C ALA A 275 -4.29 -21.84 -7.35
N GLU A 276 -3.32 -22.65 -7.79
CA GLU A 276 -3.08 -22.90 -9.21
C GLU A 276 -4.21 -23.70 -9.86
N GLN A 277 -4.79 -24.69 -9.17
CA GLN A 277 -5.95 -25.41 -9.66
C GLN A 277 -7.10 -24.45 -9.92
N LEU A 278 -7.41 -23.61 -8.93
CA LEU A 278 -8.47 -22.61 -9.01
C LEU A 278 -8.27 -21.66 -10.21
N MET A 279 -7.04 -21.22 -10.47
CA MET A 279 -6.72 -20.39 -11.63
C MET A 279 -6.83 -21.12 -12.97
N ARG A 280 -6.47 -22.40 -13.03
CA ARG A 280 -6.59 -23.23 -14.25
C ARG A 280 -8.05 -23.56 -14.57
N GLU A 281 -8.86 -23.82 -13.54
CA GLU A 281 -10.23 -24.31 -13.68
C GLU A 281 -11.27 -23.20 -13.64
N VAL A 282 -10.90 -21.94 -13.42
CA VAL A 282 -11.84 -20.82 -13.21
C VAL A 282 -12.98 -20.76 -14.23
N ASP A 283 -12.69 -21.02 -15.50
CA ASP A 283 -13.66 -20.93 -16.58
C ASP A 283 -14.71 -22.07 -16.55
N SER A 284 -14.44 -23.17 -15.81
CA SER A 284 -15.39 -24.25 -15.53
C SER A 284 -16.09 -24.11 -14.17
N LEU A 285 -15.55 -23.27 -13.28
CA LEU A 285 -16.13 -23.02 -11.96
C LEU A 285 -17.39 -22.15 -12.07
N ARG A 286 -18.40 -22.48 -11.27
CA ARG A 286 -19.61 -21.66 -11.17
C ARG A 286 -19.33 -20.43 -10.30
N PRO A 287 -19.68 -19.23 -10.76
CA PRO A 287 -19.59 -18.05 -9.91
C PRO A 287 -20.57 -18.15 -8.74
N VAL A 288 -20.13 -17.65 -7.59
CA VAL A 288 -20.86 -17.71 -6.32
C VAL A 288 -21.08 -16.31 -5.76
N ARG A 289 -22.17 -16.16 -5.00
CA ARG A 289 -22.35 -15.04 -4.08
C ARG A 289 -21.91 -15.46 -2.69
N LEU A 290 -21.01 -14.67 -2.10
CA LEU A 290 -20.51 -14.89 -0.75
C LEU A 290 -21.47 -14.29 0.29
N ALA A 291 -21.73 -15.03 1.36
CA ALA A 291 -22.51 -14.60 2.50
C ALA A 291 -21.75 -14.89 3.80
N PHE A 292 -21.34 -13.86 4.53
CA PHE A 292 -20.55 -14.01 5.75
C PHE A 292 -21.45 -14.05 6.99
N ARG A 293 -21.19 -15.02 7.87
CA ARG A 293 -21.78 -15.07 9.21
C ARG A 293 -21.22 -13.95 10.09
N ASP A 294 -19.90 -13.80 10.13
CA ASP A 294 -19.24 -12.67 10.77
C ASP A 294 -18.97 -11.53 9.77
N LYS A 295 -19.79 -10.48 9.86
CA LYS A 295 -19.78 -9.31 8.98
C LYS A 295 -18.98 -8.14 9.54
N ARG A 296 -18.32 -8.31 10.70
CA ARG A 296 -17.54 -7.23 11.31
C ARG A 296 -16.39 -6.87 10.35
N PRO A 297 -16.03 -5.59 10.21
CA PRO A 297 -14.90 -5.21 9.38
C PRO A 297 -13.59 -5.73 9.99
N ILE A 298 -12.63 -6.06 9.12
CA ILE A 298 -11.25 -6.38 9.54
C ILE A 298 -10.69 -5.18 10.30
N PRO A 299 -10.22 -5.36 11.54
CA PRO A 299 -9.62 -4.26 12.28
C PRO A 299 -8.35 -3.81 11.56
N THR A 300 -8.13 -2.50 11.49
CA THR A 300 -6.79 -1.97 11.17
C THR A 300 -5.81 -2.60 12.15
N ALA A 301 -4.62 -2.96 11.70
CA ALA A 301 -3.51 -3.36 12.56
C ALA A 301 -2.22 -2.94 11.85
N ASP A 302 -1.18 -2.63 12.62
CA ASP A 302 0.07 -2.17 12.01
C ASP A 302 0.73 -3.26 11.16
N ASN A 303 1.25 -2.84 10.00
CA ASN A 303 1.93 -3.68 8.99
C ASN A 303 1.08 -4.77 8.32
N VAL A 304 -0.24 -4.80 8.57
CA VAL A 304 -1.21 -5.59 7.82
C VAL A 304 -2.31 -4.67 7.31
N HIS A 305 -2.82 -4.91 6.11
CA HIS A 305 -3.87 -4.02 5.58
C HIS A 305 -4.79 -4.74 4.60
N VAL A 306 -6.03 -4.26 4.52
CA VAL A 306 -6.93 -4.60 3.41
C VAL A 306 -6.63 -3.61 2.28
N PRO A 307 -6.12 -4.06 1.12
CA PRO A 307 -5.76 -3.17 0.02
C PRO A 307 -7.00 -2.40 -0.45
N PRO A 308 -6.97 -1.05 -0.48
CA PRO A 308 -8.07 -0.28 -1.04
C PRO A 308 -8.18 -0.57 -2.54
N PHE A 309 -9.40 -0.52 -3.10
CA PHE A 309 -9.58 -0.79 -4.54
C PHE A 309 -8.81 0.21 -5.43
N SER A 310 -8.58 1.43 -4.95
CA SER A 310 -7.84 2.47 -5.67
C SER A 310 -6.32 2.32 -5.66
N SER A 311 -5.73 1.33 -4.97
CA SER A 311 -4.27 1.25 -4.81
C SER A 311 -3.50 0.92 -6.09
N ASN A 312 -4.16 0.31 -7.09
CA ASN A 312 -3.46 -0.18 -8.29
C ASN A 312 -2.97 0.91 -9.23
N ASP A 313 -3.57 2.08 -9.19
CA ASP A 313 -3.30 3.12 -10.18
C ASP A 313 -1.97 3.84 -9.93
N PHE A 314 -1.38 3.67 -8.74
CA PHE A 314 -0.29 4.54 -8.31
C PHE A 314 0.90 3.83 -7.68
N PHE A 315 0.69 2.73 -6.94
CA PHE A 315 1.73 2.24 -6.03
C PHE A 315 2.18 0.81 -6.27
N GLY A 316 1.65 0.11 -7.27
CA GLY A 316 1.96 -1.31 -7.47
C GLY A 316 1.48 -2.19 -6.31
N TYR A 317 1.49 -3.50 -6.54
CA TYR A 317 1.08 -4.46 -5.51
C TYR A 317 2.15 -4.62 -4.44
N GLY A 318 1.73 -4.85 -3.19
CA GLY A 318 2.63 -5.14 -2.07
C GLY A 318 3.23 -3.92 -1.38
N PHE A 319 3.05 -2.67 -1.80
CA PHE A 319 3.76 -1.55 -1.14
C PHE A 319 3.24 -1.18 0.27
N GLY A 320 2.01 -1.54 0.63
CA GLY A 320 1.36 -1.12 1.90
C GLY A 320 1.59 -2.02 3.12
N GLY A 321 2.43 -3.05 3.02
CA GLY A 321 2.66 -4.06 4.05
C GLY A 321 2.11 -5.44 3.68
N PHE A 322 1.78 -6.27 4.68
CA PHE A 322 1.26 -7.62 4.46
C PHE A 322 -0.24 -7.57 4.08
N GLU A 323 -0.58 -7.95 2.85
CA GLU A 323 -1.93 -7.79 2.30
C GLU A 323 -2.91 -8.82 2.87
N LEU A 324 -4.09 -8.34 3.27
CA LEU A 324 -5.25 -9.11 3.72
C LEU A 324 -6.33 -9.19 2.63
N PRO A 325 -7.38 -10.03 2.80
CA PRO A 325 -8.39 -10.21 1.77
C PRO A 325 -9.20 -8.95 1.44
N TYR A 326 -9.46 -8.70 0.14
CA TYR A 326 -10.23 -7.55 -0.36
C TYR A 326 -11.63 -7.43 0.24
N ILE A 327 -12.23 -8.57 0.62
CA ILE A 327 -13.58 -8.65 1.20
C ILE A 327 -13.69 -7.79 2.48
N GLY A 328 -12.59 -7.60 3.23
CA GLY A 328 -12.55 -6.66 4.35
C GLY A 328 -13.44 -7.04 5.54
N THR A 329 -13.91 -8.29 5.63
CA THR A 329 -14.77 -8.78 6.74
C THR A 329 -14.10 -9.90 7.52
N MET A 330 -14.38 -9.99 8.82
CA MET A 330 -13.80 -11.01 9.71
C MET A 330 -14.11 -12.44 9.29
N GLY A 331 -15.33 -12.69 8.78
CA GLY A 331 -15.75 -14.02 8.34
C GLY A 331 -14.92 -14.58 7.18
N VAL A 332 -14.12 -13.77 6.49
CA VAL A 332 -13.26 -14.25 5.40
C VAL A 332 -12.11 -15.13 5.90
N PHE A 333 -11.71 -15.03 7.17
CA PHE A 333 -10.58 -15.81 7.68
C PHE A 333 -10.89 -17.29 7.91
N PHE A 334 -12.17 -17.66 7.86
CA PHE A 334 -12.67 -18.96 8.30
C PHE A 334 -13.71 -19.45 7.30
N SER A 335 -13.43 -20.51 6.54
CA SER A 335 -14.29 -21.01 5.47
C SER A 335 -15.70 -21.40 5.97
N GLN A 336 -15.82 -21.91 7.19
CA GLN A 336 -17.08 -22.22 7.86
C GLN A 336 -17.97 -21.00 8.15
N GLN A 337 -17.42 -19.78 8.06
CA GLN A 337 -18.16 -18.53 8.17
C GLN A 337 -18.65 -18.01 6.82
N ILE A 338 -18.33 -18.70 5.72
CA ILE A 338 -18.64 -18.31 4.35
C ILE A 338 -19.73 -19.22 3.78
N GLY A 339 -20.93 -18.68 3.61
CA GLY A 339 -21.98 -19.32 2.84
C GLY A 339 -21.82 -19.02 1.35
N LEU A 340 -21.90 -20.06 0.53
CA LEU A 340 -21.91 -19.95 -0.93
C LEU A 340 -23.34 -20.03 -1.46
N ARG A 341 -23.71 -19.12 -2.35
CA ARG A 341 -25.00 -19.16 -3.05
C ARG A 341 -24.77 -19.10 -4.55
N THR A 342 -25.30 -20.06 -5.28
CA THR A 342 -25.23 -20.10 -6.74
C THR A 342 -25.91 -18.87 -7.34
N ARG A 343 -25.28 -18.30 -8.37
CA ARG A 343 -25.80 -17.13 -9.08
C ARG A 343 -26.34 -17.57 -10.46
N ALA A 344 -27.62 -17.30 -10.73
CA ALA A 344 -28.28 -17.73 -11.96
C ALA A 344 -27.77 -16.99 -13.22
N ALA A 345 -27.39 -15.72 -13.07
CA ALA A 345 -26.76 -14.90 -14.10
C ALA A 345 -25.50 -14.25 -13.51
N ALA A 346 -24.35 -14.77 -13.89
CA ALA A 346 -23.07 -14.38 -13.34
C ALA A 346 -22.10 -13.95 -14.43
N PRO A 347 -21.22 -12.98 -14.13
CA PRO A 347 -20.28 -12.51 -15.12
C PRO A 347 -19.24 -13.58 -15.42
N ALA A 348 -18.82 -13.68 -16.69
CA ALA A 348 -17.66 -14.49 -17.06
C ALA A 348 -16.39 -13.91 -16.43
N PHE A 349 -15.42 -14.78 -16.12
CA PHE A 349 -14.21 -14.39 -15.42
C PHE A 349 -13.35 -13.40 -16.23
N ALA A 350 -13.05 -13.72 -17.51
CA ALA A 350 -12.17 -12.89 -18.33
C ALA A 350 -12.68 -11.43 -18.51
N PRO A 351 -13.95 -11.17 -18.86
CA PRO A 351 -14.45 -9.79 -18.94
C PRO A 351 -14.38 -9.01 -17.62
N MET A 352 -14.60 -9.68 -16.48
CA MET A 352 -14.44 -9.04 -15.17
C MET A 352 -12.98 -8.69 -14.90
N LEU A 353 -12.06 -9.62 -15.17
CA LEU A 353 -10.63 -9.47 -14.93
C LEU A 353 -10.01 -8.36 -15.80
N ARG A 354 -10.55 -8.15 -17.00
CA ARG A 354 -10.12 -7.10 -17.92
C ARG A 354 -10.84 -5.77 -17.73
N ALA A 355 -11.72 -5.68 -16.73
CA ALA A 355 -12.60 -4.53 -16.49
C ALA A 355 -13.51 -4.17 -17.68
N GLU A 356 -13.76 -5.12 -18.58
CA GLU A 356 -14.59 -4.97 -19.80
C GLU A 356 -16.08 -5.23 -19.51
N HIS A 357 -16.40 -5.87 -18.39
CA HIS A 357 -17.78 -6.13 -18.00
C HIS A 357 -18.50 -4.82 -17.63
N GLU A 358 -19.77 -4.66 -18.04
CA GLU A 358 -20.55 -3.43 -17.82
C GLU A 358 -20.59 -2.96 -16.35
N ALA A 359 -20.62 -3.91 -15.42
CA ALA A 359 -20.63 -3.66 -13.98
C ALA A 359 -19.36 -2.93 -13.49
N CYS A 360 -18.24 -3.06 -14.23
CA CYS A 360 -16.98 -2.38 -13.92
C CYS A 360 -17.02 -0.88 -14.28
N ASN A 361 -18.00 -0.42 -15.08
CA ASN A 361 -18.24 0.99 -15.33
C ASN A 361 -19.10 1.63 -14.21
N SER A 362 -18.68 1.43 -12.96
CA SER A 362 -19.38 1.93 -11.78
C SER A 362 -18.40 2.54 -10.80
N LYS A 363 -18.75 3.69 -10.22
CA LYS A 363 -18.02 4.25 -9.06
C LYS A 363 -18.11 3.37 -7.82
N ARG A 364 -19.07 2.44 -7.79
CA ARG A 364 -19.19 1.44 -6.73
C ARG A 364 -18.44 0.19 -7.16
N GLU A 365 -17.46 -0.20 -6.35
CA GLU A 365 -16.74 -1.46 -6.49
C GLU A 365 -17.73 -2.65 -6.57
N GLN A 366 -17.53 -3.48 -7.58
CA GLN A 366 -18.21 -4.75 -7.78
C GLN A 366 -17.28 -5.89 -7.41
N LEU A 367 -17.82 -6.94 -6.80
CA LEU A 367 -17.08 -8.16 -6.46
C LEU A 367 -17.75 -9.37 -7.10
N ALA A 368 -16.98 -10.13 -7.87
CA ALA A 368 -17.30 -11.48 -8.33
C ALA A 368 -16.40 -12.50 -7.63
N ALA A 369 -16.92 -13.70 -7.42
CA ALA A 369 -16.20 -14.78 -6.76
C ALA A 369 -16.48 -16.11 -7.44
N TRP A 370 -15.46 -16.96 -7.51
CA TRP A 370 -15.52 -18.36 -7.91
C TRP A 370 -15.00 -19.21 -6.76
N ALA A 371 -15.67 -20.31 -6.47
CA ALA A 371 -15.30 -21.19 -5.37
C ALA A 371 -14.85 -22.55 -5.89
N LEU A 372 -13.77 -23.06 -5.31
CA LEU A 372 -13.39 -24.46 -5.40
C LEU A 372 -13.79 -25.14 -4.10
N GLU A 373 -14.69 -26.11 -4.21
CA GLU A 373 -15.14 -26.96 -3.12
C GLU A 373 -14.66 -28.40 -3.37
N GLU A 374 -14.32 -29.10 -2.30
CA GLU A 374 -13.96 -30.51 -2.34
C GLU A 374 -14.77 -31.30 -1.30
N PRO A 375 -15.04 -32.59 -1.55
CA PRO A 375 -15.64 -33.46 -0.55
C PRO A 375 -14.78 -33.55 0.72
N ASP A 376 -15.39 -33.41 1.89
CA ASP A 376 -14.69 -33.48 3.19
C ASP A 376 -14.63 -34.90 3.79
N GLY A 377 -14.99 -35.92 3.01
CA GLY A 377 -15.09 -37.31 3.46
C GLY A 377 -16.35 -37.65 4.27
N SER A 378 -17.10 -36.65 4.75
CA SER A 378 -18.40 -36.82 5.41
C SER A 378 -19.59 -36.75 4.43
N GLY A 379 -19.29 -36.50 3.14
CA GLY A 379 -20.28 -36.25 2.09
C GLY A 379 -20.70 -34.79 1.99
N GLN A 380 -20.14 -33.90 2.82
CA GLN A 380 -20.31 -32.45 2.69
C GLN A 380 -19.22 -31.86 1.78
N GLN A 381 -19.54 -30.69 1.21
CA GLN A 381 -18.58 -29.91 0.44
C GLN A 381 -17.85 -28.95 1.39
N ARG A 382 -16.53 -28.90 1.27
CA ARG A 382 -15.66 -27.99 2.01
C ARG A 382 -15.01 -27.00 1.04
N LEU A 383 -15.17 -25.71 1.33
CA LEU A 383 -14.51 -24.65 0.59
C LEU A 383 -12.98 -24.75 0.74
N ARG A 384 -12.28 -24.93 -0.36
CA ARG A 384 -10.80 -24.98 -0.43
C ARG A 384 -10.19 -23.68 -0.91
N GLY A 385 -10.84 -23.00 -1.86
CA GLY A 385 -10.32 -21.77 -2.42
C GLY A 385 -11.40 -20.84 -2.96
N LEU A 386 -11.11 -19.53 -2.92
CA LEU A 386 -11.90 -18.49 -3.55
C LEU A 386 -11.03 -17.68 -4.50
N LEU A 387 -11.49 -17.51 -5.73
CA LEU A 387 -10.92 -16.55 -6.67
C LEU A 387 -11.85 -15.36 -6.68
N LEU A 388 -11.32 -14.20 -6.34
CA LEU A 388 -12.04 -12.95 -6.25
C LEU A 388 -11.61 -12.07 -7.41
N VAL A 389 -12.56 -11.40 -8.04
CA VAL A 389 -12.31 -10.28 -8.93
C VAL A 389 -13.14 -9.11 -8.48
N ARG A 390 -12.48 -8.02 -8.11
CA ARG A 390 -13.13 -6.72 -7.91
C ARG A 390 -12.90 -5.83 -9.11
N CYS A 391 -13.91 -5.06 -9.49
CA CYS A 391 -13.77 -4.08 -10.56
C CYS A 391 -14.68 -2.85 -10.36
N GLY A 392 -14.38 -1.77 -11.06
CA GLY A 392 -15.02 -0.46 -10.89
C GLY A 392 -14.20 0.67 -11.50
N LEU A 393 -14.74 1.88 -11.46
CA LEU A 393 -14.00 3.09 -11.84
C LEU A 393 -13.08 3.53 -10.71
N VAL A 394 -11.79 3.71 -11.02
CA VAL A 394 -10.78 4.31 -10.15
C VAL A 394 -10.35 5.64 -10.74
N GLU A 395 -10.20 6.65 -9.89
CA GLU A 395 -9.69 7.95 -10.29
C GLU A 395 -8.19 7.82 -10.59
N SER A 396 -7.79 8.16 -11.82
CA SER A 396 -6.42 8.12 -12.31
C SER A 396 -6.05 9.49 -12.88
N ARG A 397 -4.76 9.82 -13.07
CA ARG A 397 -4.32 11.16 -13.56
C ARG A 397 -4.94 11.66 -14.86
N ILE A 398 -5.50 10.80 -15.69
CA ILE A 398 -6.17 11.18 -16.95
C ILE A 398 -7.71 11.04 -16.89
N GLY A 399 -8.24 10.73 -15.71
CA GLY A 399 -9.65 10.68 -15.38
C GLY A 399 -10.04 9.34 -14.76
N PRO A 400 -11.33 9.13 -14.46
CA PRO A 400 -11.81 7.85 -13.97
C PRO A 400 -11.67 6.79 -15.07
N ARG A 401 -11.03 5.67 -14.75
CA ARG A 401 -10.86 4.55 -15.68
C ARG A 401 -11.37 3.25 -15.05
N PRO A 402 -11.90 2.32 -15.85
CA PRO A 402 -12.26 1.01 -15.35
C PRO A 402 -10.99 0.25 -14.97
N VAL A 403 -10.97 -0.28 -13.75
CA VAL A 403 -9.88 -1.09 -13.19
C VAL A 403 -10.49 -2.40 -12.69
N ALA A 404 -9.69 -3.46 -12.77
CA ALA A 404 -10.00 -4.73 -12.15
C ALA A 404 -8.78 -5.26 -11.40
N GLN A 405 -9.03 -5.97 -10.30
CA GLN A 405 -8.02 -6.61 -9.48
C GLN A 405 -8.52 -7.99 -9.08
N ALA A 406 -7.63 -8.97 -9.16
CA ALA A 406 -7.92 -10.33 -8.71
C ALA A 406 -7.17 -10.67 -7.43
N GLN A 407 -7.69 -11.66 -6.69
CA GLN A 407 -7.04 -12.23 -5.51
C GLN A 407 -7.54 -13.65 -5.31
N VAL A 408 -6.63 -14.59 -5.08
CA VAL A 408 -6.92 -15.96 -4.68
C VAL A 408 -6.75 -16.09 -3.17
N LEU A 409 -7.73 -16.70 -2.52
CA LEU A 409 -7.73 -17.07 -1.12
C LEU A 409 -7.77 -18.59 -1.02
N VAL A 410 -6.91 -19.18 -0.21
CA VAL A 410 -6.89 -20.63 0.03
C VAL A 410 -7.06 -20.92 1.51
N TYR A 411 -7.83 -21.95 1.82
CA TYR A 411 -8.11 -22.40 3.17
C TYR A 411 -7.42 -23.73 3.45
N ASP A 412 -6.84 -23.86 4.64
CA ASP A 412 -6.27 -25.11 5.13
C ASP A 412 -7.37 -26.13 5.50
N ASP A 413 -6.94 -27.32 5.92
CA ASP A 413 -7.87 -28.40 6.28
C ASP A 413 -8.76 -28.08 7.48
N ALA A 414 -8.31 -27.17 8.36
CA ALA A 414 -9.08 -26.65 9.49
C ALA A 414 -10.03 -25.50 9.09
N GLY A 415 -10.08 -25.13 7.81
CA GLY A 415 -10.89 -24.04 7.27
C GLY A 415 -10.33 -22.65 7.56
N ARG A 416 -9.07 -22.52 7.97
CA ARG A 416 -8.43 -21.22 8.22
C ARG A 416 -7.79 -20.72 6.93
N LEU A 417 -7.87 -19.41 6.68
CA LEU A 417 -7.20 -18.78 5.55
C LEU A 417 -5.69 -18.98 5.66
N SER A 418 -5.09 -19.74 4.75
CA SER A 418 -3.67 -20.12 4.80
C SER A 418 -2.81 -19.36 3.79
N LEU A 419 -3.36 -19.04 2.62
CA LEU A 419 -2.64 -18.34 1.56
C LEU A 419 -3.54 -17.27 0.92
N ILE A 420 -2.95 -16.11 0.69
CA ILE A 420 -3.49 -15.01 -0.09
C ILE A 420 -2.53 -14.75 -1.24
N LEU A 421 -3.02 -14.87 -2.47
CA LEU A 421 -2.24 -14.65 -3.68
C LEU A 421 -2.89 -13.52 -4.45
N GLY A 422 -2.12 -12.49 -4.78
CA GLY A 422 -2.56 -11.41 -5.66
C GLY A 422 -1.56 -11.23 -6.79
N PRO A 423 -1.86 -10.36 -7.75
CA PRO A 423 -0.92 -10.03 -8.80
C PRO A 423 0.32 -9.41 -8.16
N GLY A 424 1.48 -10.02 -8.37
CA GLY A 424 2.76 -9.55 -7.83
C GLY A 424 3.00 -9.79 -6.33
N TYR A 425 2.24 -10.66 -5.67
CA TYR A 425 2.58 -11.12 -4.32
C TYR A 425 1.91 -12.45 -3.94
N ALA A 426 2.53 -13.16 -3.00
CA ALA A 426 1.94 -14.28 -2.29
C ALA A 426 2.22 -14.17 -0.80
N ASN A 427 1.20 -14.34 0.04
CA ASN A 427 1.24 -14.16 1.48
C ASN A 427 0.65 -15.40 2.18
N ALA A 428 1.50 -16.21 2.81
CA ALA A 428 1.11 -17.34 3.64
C ALA A 428 0.95 -16.91 5.10
N LEU A 429 -0.17 -17.27 5.73
CA LEU A 429 -0.51 -16.91 7.11
C LEU A 429 -0.17 -18.03 8.09
N SER A 430 0.43 -17.67 9.21
CA SER A 430 0.68 -18.56 10.34
C SER A 430 -0.37 -18.34 11.42
N TRP A 431 -0.89 -19.43 11.97
CA TRP A 431 -1.97 -19.43 12.95
C TRP A 431 -1.55 -20.08 14.26
N SER A 432 -2.11 -19.59 15.36
CA SER A 432 -2.16 -20.30 16.63
C SER A 432 -3.61 -20.50 17.05
N GLN A 433 -3.84 -21.52 17.87
CA GLN A 433 -5.15 -21.83 18.42
C GLN A 433 -5.05 -21.97 19.94
N GLN A 434 -5.95 -21.29 20.64
CA GLN A 434 -6.11 -21.34 22.08
C GLN A 434 -7.58 -21.59 22.40
N GLY A 435 -7.90 -22.81 22.80
CA GLY A 435 -9.28 -23.28 22.96
C GLY A 435 -10.09 -23.09 21.66
N PRO A 436 -11.25 -22.41 21.70
CA PRO A 436 -12.08 -22.18 20.52
C PRO A 436 -11.62 -21.03 19.63
N HIS A 437 -10.52 -20.34 19.98
CA HIS A 437 -10.07 -19.12 19.32
C HIS A 437 -8.81 -19.35 18.52
N ALA A 438 -8.85 -19.01 17.23
CA ALA A 438 -7.69 -19.02 16.34
C ALA A 438 -7.34 -17.59 15.94
N PHE A 439 -6.05 -17.28 15.89
CA PHE A 439 -5.53 -15.97 15.52
C PHE A 439 -4.23 -16.07 14.75
N ILE A 440 -3.97 -15.06 13.92
CA ILE A 440 -2.78 -14.94 13.09
C ILE A 440 -1.60 -14.57 14.00
N THR A 441 -0.57 -15.41 14.00
CA THR A 441 0.70 -15.21 14.72
C THR A 441 1.84 -14.75 13.81
N GLY A 442 1.59 -14.66 12.51
CA GLY A 442 2.60 -14.19 11.58
C GLY A 442 2.29 -14.63 10.17
N GLY A 443 3.33 -14.65 9.35
CA GLY A 443 3.23 -15.06 7.97
C GLY A 443 4.54 -14.89 7.23
N ARG A 444 4.61 -15.50 6.06
CA ARG A 444 5.70 -15.34 5.10
C ARG A 444 5.09 -14.85 3.80
N GLY A 445 5.74 -13.88 3.18
CA GLY A 445 5.30 -13.32 1.91
C GLY A 445 6.46 -13.17 0.95
N VAL A 446 6.13 -13.14 -0.34
CA VAL A 446 7.05 -12.80 -1.42
C VAL A 446 6.37 -11.79 -2.32
N THR A 447 7.09 -10.77 -2.75
CA THR A 447 6.64 -9.78 -3.73
C THR A 447 7.20 -10.10 -5.12
N TYR A 448 6.65 -9.49 -6.15
CA TYR A 448 7.13 -9.66 -7.54
C TYR A 448 8.60 -9.31 -7.74
N SER A 449 9.16 -8.41 -6.91
CA SER A 449 10.59 -8.08 -6.89
C SER A 449 11.46 -9.19 -6.30
N GLY A 450 10.86 -10.28 -5.81
CA GLY A 450 11.55 -11.34 -5.09
C GLY A 450 11.83 -11.00 -3.63
N ASP A 451 11.32 -9.87 -3.11
CA ASP A 451 11.56 -9.50 -1.72
C ASP A 451 10.80 -10.45 -0.79
N LEU A 452 11.51 -10.96 0.22
CA LEU A 452 10.94 -11.82 1.24
C LEU A 452 10.42 -10.99 2.39
N ARG A 453 9.21 -11.30 2.81
CA ARG A 453 8.51 -10.61 3.88
C ARG A 453 8.18 -11.57 4.99
N THR A 454 8.55 -11.22 6.21
CA THR A 454 8.19 -11.99 7.39
C THR A 454 7.35 -11.15 8.32
N LEU A 455 6.11 -11.59 8.54
CA LEU A 455 5.19 -10.99 9.50
C LEU A 455 5.36 -11.69 10.86
N ARG A 456 5.58 -10.93 11.93
CA ARG A 456 5.79 -11.46 13.28
C ARG A 456 4.94 -10.74 14.32
N VAL A 457 4.53 -11.45 15.36
CA VAL A 457 3.95 -10.80 16.55
C VAL A 457 5.07 -10.12 17.33
N PRO A 458 5.00 -8.80 17.57
CA PRO A 458 5.96 -8.13 18.44
C PRO A 458 5.83 -8.67 19.88
N GLU A 459 6.95 -8.72 20.60
CA GLU A 459 7.03 -9.30 21.95
C GLU A 459 5.96 -8.75 22.92
N TYR A 460 5.69 -7.46 22.89
CA TYR A 460 4.64 -6.87 23.74
C TYR A 460 3.23 -7.36 23.39
N ALA A 461 2.96 -7.69 22.12
CA ALA A 461 1.67 -8.21 21.68
C ALA A 461 1.53 -9.71 21.97
N GLN A 462 2.64 -10.43 22.16
CA GLN A 462 2.62 -11.81 22.66
C GLN A 462 2.02 -11.87 24.07
N ARG A 463 2.24 -10.84 24.90
CA ARG A 463 1.61 -10.70 26.23
C ARG A 463 0.11 -10.41 26.19
N LEU A 464 -0.43 -10.06 25.02
CA LEU A 464 -1.86 -9.84 24.81
C LEU A 464 -2.58 -11.12 24.35
N LEU A 465 -1.84 -12.21 24.15
CA LEU A 465 -2.40 -13.49 23.78
C LEU A 465 -3.18 -14.09 24.97
N PRO A 466 -4.34 -14.70 24.73
CA PRO A 466 -5.05 -15.43 25.78
C PRO A 466 -4.13 -16.43 26.51
N GLY A 467 -4.03 -16.31 27.83
CA GLY A 467 -3.20 -17.20 28.66
C GLY A 467 -1.71 -16.83 28.78
N ALA A 468 -1.29 -15.66 28.29
CA ALA A 468 0.03 -15.07 28.54
C ALA A 468 0.15 -14.40 29.92
#